data_AF-A0A2D9Y766-F1
#
_entry.id   AF-A0A2D9Y766-F1
#
_cell.length_a   1.000
_cell.length_b   1.000
_cell.length_c   1.000
_cell.angle_alpha   90.00
_cell.angle_beta   90.00
_cell.angle_gamma   90.00
#
_symmetry.space_group_name_H-M   'P 1'
#
loop_
_entity.id
_entity.type
_entity.pdbx_description
1 polymer ?
#
loop_
_entity_poly.entity_id
_entity_poly.type
_entity_poly.pdbx_seq_one_letter_code
_entity_poly.pdbx_strand_id
1 'polypeptide(L)'
;MNKNIQKARKNKNVRLIVLLVIIAIAAGMWWWGDKTDNNVLKTGAIVAGGAAGIGAGLEVADKDFDLQRLWETGSLKKSLLERDAEGNLINLEQICDAQDQGFYDYNCDDFTSQEEAQRVYEKCDTDVNRLDGDNDGMVCEHLPQK
;
A
#
# COMPACT_ATOMS: atom_id res chain seq x y z
N MET A 1 5.29 20.41 7.82
CA MET A 1 5.27 19.08 8.50
C MET A 1 6.71 18.65 8.77
N ASN A 2 7.04 18.22 10.00
CA ASN A 2 8.41 17.86 10.37
C ASN A 2 8.88 16.60 9.58
N LYS A 3 10.05 16.67 8.93
CA LYS A 3 10.63 15.56 8.14
C LYS A 3 10.80 14.28 8.96
N ASN A 4 11.05 14.40 10.26
CA ASN A 4 11.16 13.25 11.17
C ASN A 4 9.80 12.57 11.40
N ILE A 5 8.71 13.34 11.45
CA ILE A 5 7.35 12.83 11.60
C ILE A 5 6.90 12.14 10.30
N GLN A 6 7.25 12.69 9.13
CA GLN A 6 7.01 12.04 7.84
C GLN A 6 7.68 10.67 7.76
N LYS A 7 8.96 10.58 8.16
CA LYS A 7 9.70 9.32 8.17
C LYS A 7 9.11 8.30 9.15
N ALA A 8 8.67 8.76 10.33
CA ALA A 8 8.00 7.91 11.30
C ALA A 8 6.65 7.39 10.81
N ARG A 9 5.83 8.23 10.17
CA ARG A 9 4.52 7.82 9.61
C ARG A 9 4.62 6.79 8.48
N LYS A 10 5.70 6.83 7.69
CA LYS A 10 5.95 5.86 6.62
C LYS A 10 6.48 4.52 7.12
N ASN A 11 6.87 4.42 8.40
CA ASN A 11 7.39 3.17 8.95
C ASN A 11 6.23 2.28 9.43
N LYS A 12 6.07 1.12 8.79
CA LYS A 12 5.06 0.09 9.12
C LYS A 12 5.02 -0.25 10.61
N ASN A 13 6.19 -0.44 11.24
CA ASN A 13 6.26 -0.80 12.66
C ASN A 13 5.73 0.32 13.56
N VAL A 14 6.02 1.58 13.21
CA VAL A 14 5.52 2.74 13.96
C VAL A 14 4.01 2.85 13.80
N ARG A 15 3.48 2.67 12.58
CA ARG A 15 2.04 2.73 12.29
C ARG A 15 1.29 1.62 13.03
N LEU A 16 1.83 0.39 13.02
CA LEU A 16 1.28 -0.75 13.75
C LEU A 16 1.26 -0.50 15.27
N ILE A 17 2.35 0.00 15.86
CA ILE A 17 2.41 0.33 17.29
C ILE A 17 1.36 1.38 17.64
N VAL A 18 1.21 2.43 16.85
CA VAL A 18 0.21 3.47 17.08
C VAL A 18 -1.21 2.87 17.04
N LEU A 19 -1.52 2.01 16.08
CA LEU A 19 -2.83 1.35 15.99
C LEU A 19 -3.11 0.45 17.20
N LEU A 20 -2.12 -0.33 17.65
CA LEU A 20 -2.24 -1.16 18.85
C LEU A 20 -2.46 -0.33 20.12
N VAL A 21 -1.80 0.82 20.24
CA VAL A 21 -2.02 1.76 21.36
C VAL A 21 -3.45 2.29 21.34
N ILE A 22 -3.99 2.66 20.19
CA ILE A 22 -5.39 3.12 20.06
C ILE A 22 -6.37 2.02 20.46
N ILE A 23 -6.12 0.77 20.05
CA ILE A 23 -6.94 -0.39 20.44
C ILE A 23 -6.90 -0.60 21.96
N ALA A 24 -5.72 -0.50 22.58
CA ALA A 24 -5.58 -0.62 24.03
C ALA A 24 -6.33 0.49 24.80
N ILE A 25 -6.26 1.74 24.31
CA ILE A 25 -7.00 2.87 24.88
C ILE A 25 -8.52 2.62 24.72
N ALA A 26 -8.96 2.16 23.55
CA ALA A 26 -10.36 1.81 23.31
C ALA A 26 -10.85 0.70 24.24
N ALA A 27 -10.05 -0.34 24.48
CA ALA A 27 -10.38 -1.38 25.46
C ALA A 27 -10.50 -0.82 26.88
N GLY A 28 -9.60 0.09 27.28
CA GLY A 28 -9.68 0.79 28.56
C GLY A 28 -10.93 1.67 28.68
N MET A 29 -11.28 2.40 27.62
CA MET A 29 -12.50 3.21 27.55
C MET A 29 -13.76 2.34 27.63
N TRP A 30 -13.80 1.20 26.94
CA TRP A 30 -14.91 0.25 27.06
C TRP A 30 -15.04 -0.24 28.50
N TRP A 31 -13.94 -0.72 29.10
CA TRP A 31 -13.94 -1.26 30.45
C TRP A 31 -14.41 -0.22 31.48
N TRP A 32 -13.93 1.01 31.36
CA TRP A 32 -14.39 2.12 32.20
C TRP A 32 -15.86 2.49 31.95
N GLY A 33 -16.28 2.48 30.68
CA GLY A 33 -17.67 2.74 30.28
C GLY A 33 -18.63 1.70 30.83
N ASP A 34 -18.23 0.43 30.86
CA ASP A 34 -19.00 -0.65 31.47
C ASP A 34 -19.12 -0.47 32.99
N LYS A 35 -18.01 -0.10 33.66
CA LYS A 35 -18.00 0.17 35.10
C LYS A 35 -18.86 1.36 35.50
N THR A 36 -19.00 2.37 34.64
CA THR A 36 -19.74 3.61 34.88
C THR A 36 -21.13 3.63 34.25
N ASP A 37 -21.54 2.54 33.60
CA ASP A 37 -22.78 2.40 32.83
C ASP A 37 -22.98 3.52 31.78
N ASN A 38 -21.87 3.95 31.16
CA ASN A 38 -21.83 5.04 30.20
C ASN A 38 -21.83 4.50 28.75
N ASN A 39 -23.02 4.50 28.14
CA ASN A 39 -23.22 4.02 26.77
C ASN A 39 -22.50 4.85 25.70
N VAL A 40 -22.26 6.13 25.95
CA VAL A 40 -21.52 7.00 25.01
C VAL A 40 -20.05 6.57 24.96
N LEU A 41 -19.44 6.31 26.11
CA LEU A 41 -18.04 5.87 26.19
C LEU A 41 -17.85 4.47 25.58
N LYS A 42 -18.79 3.55 25.83
CA LYS A 42 -18.79 2.21 25.21
C LYS A 42 -18.92 2.29 23.69
N THR A 43 -19.84 3.11 23.19
CA THR A 43 -20.04 3.30 21.74
C THR A 43 -18.80 3.93 21.10
N GLY A 44 -18.22 4.97 21.72
CA GLY A 44 -16.98 5.59 21.25
C GLY A 44 -15.81 4.62 21.21
N ALA A 45 -15.68 3.75 22.21
CA ALA A 45 -14.67 2.70 22.25
C ALA A 45 -14.83 1.69 21.10
N ILE A 46 -16.05 1.27 20.77
CA ILE A 46 -16.32 0.39 19.63
C ILE A 46 -15.86 1.02 18.32
N VAL A 47 -16.27 2.27 18.07
CA VAL A 47 -15.97 2.95 16.81
C VAL A 47 -14.47 3.14 16.65
N ALA A 48 -13.80 3.66 17.69
CA ALA A 48 -12.35 3.88 17.66
C ALA A 48 -11.57 2.55 17.56
N GLY A 49 -11.93 1.56 18.37
CA GLY A 49 -11.30 0.25 18.38
C GLY A 49 -11.50 -0.53 17.09
N GLY A 50 -12.71 -0.48 16.52
CA GLY A 50 -13.05 -1.11 15.24
C GLY A 50 -12.27 -0.49 14.08
N ALA A 51 -12.24 0.84 13.97
CA ALA A 51 -11.46 1.53 12.94
C ALA A 51 -9.95 1.22 13.05
N ALA A 52 -9.40 1.25 14.27
CA ALA A 52 -8.00 0.91 14.50
C ALA A 52 -7.70 -0.58 14.23
N GLY A 53 -8.63 -1.48 14.57
CA GLY A 53 -8.51 -2.92 14.30
C GLY A 53 -8.50 -3.24 12.82
N ILE A 54 -9.37 -2.59 12.03
CA ILE A 54 -9.33 -2.69 10.56
C ILE A 54 -7.98 -2.19 10.04
N GLY A 55 -7.55 -1.01 10.48
CA GLY A 55 -6.25 -0.45 10.09
C GLY A 55 -5.08 -1.38 10.43
N ALA A 56 -5.08 -1.99 11.62
CA ALA A 56 -4.03 -2.92 12.04
C ALA A 56 -4.06 -4.22 11.22
N GLY A 57 -5.26 -4.72 10.91
CA GLY A 57 -5.43 -5.89 10.05
C GLY A 57 -4.88 -5.66 8.64
N LEU A 58 -5.16 -4.49 8.05
CA LEU A 58 -4.61 -4.08 6.77
C LEU A 58 -3.09 -3.90 6.83
N GLU A 59 -2.57 -3.33 7.93
CA GLU A 59 -1.14 -3.18 8.16
C GLU A 59 -0.40 -4.51 8.21
N VAL A 60 -0.94 -5.47 8.98
CA VAL A 60 -0.34 -6.80 9.14
C VAL A 60 -0.39 -7.60 7.84
N ALA A 61 -1.45 -7.40 7.07
CA ALA A 61 -1.64 -8.12 5.82
C ALA A 61 -0.78 -7.60 4.67
N ASP A 62 -0.01 -6.51 4.83
CA ASP A 62 0.78 -5.84 3.78
C ASP A 62 -0.03 -5.56 2.50
N LYS A 63 -1.33 -5.31 2.69
CA LYS A 63 -2.30 -5.22 1.60
C LYS A 63 -2.91 -3.83 1.56
N ASP A 64 -2.65 -3.11 0.48
CA ASP A 64 -3.32 -1.86 0.16
C ASP A 64 -4.55 -2.16 -0.71
N PHE A 65 -5.64 -1.44 -0.49
CA PHE A 65 -6.85 -1.54 -1.34
C PHE A 65 -6.88 -0.38 -2.33
N ASP A 66 -6.94 -0.72 -3.61
CA ASP A 66 -7.27 0.22 -4.67
C ASP A 66 -8.77 0.51 -4.65
N LEU A 67 -9.14 1.67 -4.10
CA LEU A 67 -10.53 2.08 -3.96
C LEU A 67 -11.21 2.33 -5.32
N GLN A 68 -10.46 2.69 -6.36
CA GLN A 68 -10.98 2.89 -7.69
C GLN A 68 -11.30 1.55 -8.35
N ARG A 69 -10.37 0.60 -8.32
CA ARG A 69 -10.60 -0.77 -8.85
C ARG A 69 -11.71 -1.48 -8.07
N LEU A 70 -11.89 -1.18 -6.78
CA LEU A 70 -13.00 -1.69 -5.99
C LEU A 70 -14.34 -1.11 -6.44
N TRP A 71 -14.37 0.18 -6.75
CA TRP A 71 -15.56 0.85 -7.27
C TRP A 71 -15.94 0.33 -8.66
N GLU A 72 -14.96 0.11 -9.53
CA GLU A 72 -15.18 -0.35 -10.91
C GLU A 72 -15.55 -1.84 -11.00
N THR A 73 -14.86 -2.69 -10.23
CA THR A 73 -15.02 -4.15 -10.34
C THR A 73 -15.94 -4.75 -9.28
N GLY A 74 -16.22 -4.02 -8.19
CA GLY A 74 -16.91 -4.54 -7.02
C GLY A 74 -16.16 -5.65 -6.27
N SER A 75 -14.90 -5.95 -6.63
CA SER A 75 -14.17 -7.12 -6.14
C SER A 75 -12.99 -6.73 -5.25
N LEU A 76 -13.09 -7.07 -3.96
CA LEU A 76 -12.00 -6.88 -2.98
C LEU A 76 -10.72 -7.62 -3.37
N LYS A 77 -10.83 -8.82 -3.97
CA LYS A 77 -9.66 -9.60 -4.39
C LYS A 77 -8.91 -8.96 -5.56
N LYS A 78 -9.64 -8.35 -6.52
CA LYS A 78 -9.04 -7.65 -7.67
C LYS A 78 -8.46 -6.29 -7.31
N SER A 79 -8.90 -5.72 -6.19
CA SER A 79 -8.49 -4.39 -5.70
C SER A 79 -7.33 -4.46 -4.72
N LEU A 80 -6.79 -5.66 -4.49
CA LEU A 80 -5.71 -5.89 -3.55
C LEU A 80 -4.36 -5.61 -4.24
N LEU A 81 -3.63 -4.61 -3.73
CA LEU A 81 -2.26 -4.33 -4.11
C LEU A 81 -1.34 -5.10 -3.16
N GLU A 82 -0.38 -5.84 -3.71
CA GLU A 82 0.69 -6.44 -2.92
C GLU A 82 1.98 -5.64 -3.13
N ARG A 83 2.79 -5.51 -2.07
CA ARG A 83 4.10 -4.84 -2.10
C ARG A 83 5.19 -5.76 -1.56
N ASP A 84 6.40 -5.62 -2.07
CA ASP A 84 7.58 -6.31 -1.51
C ASP A 84 8.09 -5.61 -0.23
N ALA A 85 9.20 -6.14 0.31
CA ALA A 85 9.83 -5.63 1.53
C ALA A 85 10.41 -4.22 1.35
N GLU A 86 10.69 -3.82 0.11
CA GLU A 86 11.20 -2.53 -0.31
C GLU A 86 10.07 -1.50 -0.54
N GLY A 87 8.83 -1.97 -0.69
CA GLY A 87 7.62 -1.15 -0.85
C GLY A 87 7.20 -0.97 -2.32
N ASN A 88 7.83 -1.69 -3.24
CA ASN A 88 7.49 -1.68 -4.67
C ASN A 88 6.23 -2.52 -4.90
N LEU A 89 5.43 -2.14 -5.89
CA LEU A 89 4.24 -2.89 -6.29
C LEU A 89 4.68 -4.21 -6.93
N ILE A 90 4.33 -5.34 -6.33
CA ILE A 90 4.65 -6.67 -6.90
C ILE A 90 3.55 -7.21 -7.83
N ASN A 91 2.46 -6.49 -7.98
CA ASN A 91 1.38 -6.85 -8.89
C ASN A 91 1.64 -6.22 -10.27
N LEU A 92 2.48 -6.88 -11.07
CA LEU A 92 2.94 -6.36 -12.37
C LEU A 92 1.78 -6.01 -13.34
N GLU A 93 0.64 -6.69 -13.26
CA GLU A 93 -0.53 -6.39 -14.10
C GLU A 93 -1.06 -4.96 -13.86
N GLN A 94 -0.88 -4.41 -12.67
CA GLN A 94 -1.30 -3.03 -12.36
C GLN A 94 -0.29 -1.98 -12.82
N ILE A 95 0.98 -2.35 -12.99
CA ILE A 95 2.00 -1.46 -13.56
C ILE A 95 1.69 -1.21 -15.04
N CYS A 96 1.22 -2.23 -15.76
CA CYS A 96 0.80 -2.11 -17.16
C CYS A 96 -0.48 -1.28 -17.31
N ASP A 97 -1.47 -1.47 -16.42
CA ASP A 97 -2.72 -0.71 -16.44
C ASP A 97 -2.52 0.78 -16.04
N ALA A 98 -1.54 1.08 -15.18
CA ALA A 98 -1.36 2.40 -14.57
C ALA A 98 -1.05 3.51 -15.58
N GLN A 99 -0.26 3.21 -16.61
CA GLN A 99 0.10 4.21 -17.61
C GLN A 99 -0.96 4.36 -18.71
N ASP A 100 -1.63 3.26 -19.10
CA ASP A 100 -2.77 3.31 -20.04
C ASP A 100 -3.92 4.18 -19.49
N GLN A 101 -4.09 4.18 -18.17
CA GLN A 101 -5.08 5.01 -17.47
C GLN A 101 -4.53 6.39 -17.02
N GLY A 102 -3.27 6.72 -17.30
CA GLY A 102 -2.64 8.00 -16.96
C GLY A 102 -2.46 8.25 -15.46
N PHE A 103 -2.39 7.19 -14.65
CA PHE A 103 -2.27 7.26 -13.20
C PHE A 103 -0.81 7.46 -12.75
N TYR A 104 0.15 6.85 -13.45
CA TYR A 104 1.57 6.96 -13.17
C TYR A 104 2.38 6.61 -14.43
N ASP A 105 3.49 7.33 -14.66
CA ASP A 105 4.39 7.13 -15.81
C ASP A 105 5.70 6.53 -15.28
N TYR A 106 5.81 5.19 -15.34
CA TYR A 106 6.98 4.49 -14.82
C TYR A 106 8.15 4.68 -15.76
N ASN A 107 9.31 5.03 -15.23
CA ASN A 107 10.54 5.18 -15.99
C ASN A 107 11.69 4.44 -15.32
N CYS A 108 12.87 4.45 -15.94
CA CYS A 108 14.04 3.71 -15.45
C CYS A 108 14.49 4.13 -14.04
N ASP A 109 14.19 5.34 -13.56
CA ASP A 109 14.53 5.78 -12.21
C ASP A 109 13.63 5.16 -11.13
N ASP A 110 12.49 4.57 -11.52
CA ASP A 110 11.59 3.86 -10.61
C ASP A 110 12.07 2.44 -10.26
N PHE A 111 13.12 1.95 -10.94
CA PHE A 111 13.64 0.59 -10.78
C PHE A 111 15.05 0.56 -10.19
N THR A 112 15.35 -0.49 -9.43
CA THR A 112 16.66 -0.63 -8.78
C THR A 112 17.66 -1.47 -9.58
N SER A 113 17.18 -2.28 -10.52
CA SER A 113 17.99 -3.19 -11.35
C SER A 113 17.38 -3.38 -12.73
N GLN A 114 18.23 -3.72 -13.70
CA GLN A 114 17.81 -3.98 -15.08
C GLN A 114 16.80 -5.15 -15.12
N GLU A 115 17.01 -6.24 -14.37
CA GLU A 115 16.08 -7.38 -14.40
C GLU A 115 14.70 -7.02 -13.81
N GLU A 116 14.63 -6.06 -12.90
CA GLU A 116 13.35 -5.58 -12.34
C GLU A 116 12.54 -4.83 -13.40
N ALA A 117 13.18 -3.91 -14.11
CA ALA A 117 12.56 -3.20 -15.23
C ALA A 117 12.17 -4.17 -16.35
N GLN A 118 13.04 -5.14 -16.69
CA GLN A 118 12.80 -6.13 -17.74
C GLN A 118 11.57 -7.00 -17.42
N ARG A 119 11.39 -7.44 -16.17
CA ARG A 119 10.19 -8.20 -15.77
C ARG A 119 8.90 -7.41 -16.00
N VAL A 120 8.92 -6.10 -15.76
CA VAL A 120 7.76 -5.24 -16.02
C VAL A 120 7.51 -5.15 -17.52
N TYR A 121 8.56 -4.88 -18.32
CA TYR A 121 8.46 -4.83 -19.78
C TYR A 121 7.96 -6.13 -20.40
N GLU A 122 8.44 -7.30 -19.96
CA GLU A 122 7.99 -8.60 -20.47
C GLU A 122 6.54 -8.93 -20.11
N LYS A 123 6.05 -8.36 -19.00
CA LYS A 123 4.71 -8.62 -18.48
C LYS A 123 3.67 -7.67 -19.07
N CYS A 124 4.08 -6.47 -19.46
CA CYS A 124 3.26 -5.55 -20.22
C CYS A 124 3.40 -5.92 -21.70
N ASP A 125 2.31 -6.32 -22.38
CA ASP A 125 2.35 -6.75 -23.79
C ASP A 125 2.95 -5.70 -24.77
N THR A 126 3.15 -4.47 -24.32
CA THR A 126 3.75 -3.36 -25.06
C THR A 126 4.67 -2.53 -24.16
N ASP A 127 5.53 -1.70 -24.76
CA ASP A 127 6.34 -0.70 -24.06
C ASP A 127 5.51 0.48 -23.56
N VAL A 128 4.47 0.20 -22.76
CA VAL A 128 3.53 1.20 -22.23
C VAL A 128 4.28 2.27 -21.42
N ASN A 129 5.32 1.85 -20.72
CA ASN A 129 6.14 2.66 -19.82
C ASN A 129 7.37 3.29 -20.51
N ARG A 130 7.56 3.07 -21.82
CA ARG A 130 8.66 3.66 -22.61
C ARG A 130 10.05 3.35 -22.02
N LEU A 131 10.20 2.14 -21.46
CA LEU A 131 11.42 1.67 -20.80
C LEU A 131 12.46 1.20 -21.82
N ASP A 132 12.03 0.92 -23.05
CA ASP A 132 12.84 0.49 -24.19
C ASP A 132 12.95 1.64 -25.22
N GLY A 133 13.79 2.63 -24.90
CA GLY A 133 13.89 3.85 -25.69
C GLY A 133 14.37 3.64 -27.14
N ASP A 134 15.18 2.61 -27.38
CA ASP A 134 15.77 2.26 -28.67
C ASP A 134 15.14 1.02 -29.33
N ASN A 135 14.18 0.37 -28.66
CA ASN A 135 13.38 -0.76 -29.17
C ASN A 135 14.22 -1.99 -29.53
N ASP A 136 15.24 -2.27 -28.74
CA ASP A 136 16.10 -3.44 -28.93
C ASP A 136 15.66 -4.67 -28.09
N GLY A 137 14.65 -4.49 -27.24
CA GLY A 137 14.08 -5.50 -26.35
C GLY A 137 14.78 -5.59 -24.98
N MET A 138 15.78 -4.75 -24.71
CA MET A 138 16.51 -4.66 -23.45
C MET A 138 16.20 -3.32 -22.78
N VAL A 139 15.43 -3.35 -21.69
CA VAL A 139 15.02 -2.10 -21.04
C VAL A 139 16.03 -1.58 -20.05
N CYS A 140 16.09 -0.25 -19.90
CA CYS A 140 16.85 0.44 -18.86
C CYS A 140 18.28 -0.08 -18.67
N GLU A 141 19.01 -0.32 -19.76
CA GLU A 141 20.35 -0.93 -19.77
C GLU A 141 21.40 -0.22 -18.90
N HIS A 142 21.15 1.05 -18.55
CA HIS A 142 22.03 1.81 -17.67
C HIS A 142 21.95 1.38 -16.20
N LEU A 143 20.91 0.62 -15.82
CA LEU A 143 20.72 0.15 -14.45
C LEU A 143 21.69 -1.00 -14.13
N PRO A 144 22.03 -1.21 -12.84
CA PRO A 144 22.82 -2.36 -12.45
C PRO A 144 22.18 -3.68 -12.89
N GLN A 145 22.98 -4.55 -13.52
CA GLN A 145 22.64 -5.95 -13.75
C GLN A 145 22.92 -6.74 -12.46
N LYS A 146 22.04 -7.67 -12.11
CA LYS A 146 22.04 -8.35 -10.81
C LYS A 146 22.41 -9.83 -10.90
#